data_AF-A0A4Y7KEU3-F1
#
_entry.id   AF-A0A4Y7KEU3-F1
#
_cell.length_a   1.000
_cell.length_b   1.000
_cell.length_c   1.000
_cell.angle_alpha   90.00
_cell.angle_beta   90.00
_cell.angle_gamma   90.00
#
_symmetry.space_group_name_H-M   'P 1'
#
loop_
_entity.id
_entity.type
_entity.pdbx_description
1 polymer ?
#
loop_
_entity_poly.entity_id
_entity_poly.type
_entity_poly.pdbx_seq_one_letter_code
_entity_poly.pdbx_strand_id
1 'polypeptide(L)'
;MKTATVSSGCFRAYSPAFLQYPNHIKPTISNSNMKSSKFNRIVKSEIEIRVCVNKACSKQGSRETLEILSGISPPNIIIKSCGCLGKCGSGPNLVVLPEGVLVSHVGTPMKTAQVLACFSTAKENDPQNNLKSLALRKKADAELDNKNYEQALVLLSQQAYICQGDAFLEMEEFDAAEKSYSSALQTDPSIRRSKSFKARIAKLHEKLAAADLP
;
A
#
# COMPACT_ATOMS: atom_id res chain seq x y z
N MET A 1 26.46 30.10 41.35
CA MET A 1 26.63 29.53 39.99
C MET A 1 25.27 29.46 39.34
N LYS A 2 25.13 30.14 38.19
CA LYS A 2 23.88 30.35 37.47
C LYS A 2 23.66 29.22 36.46
N THR A 3 22.46 28.67 36.36
CA THR A 3 21.87 28.22 35.09
C THR A 3 20.35 28.43 35.14
N ALA A 4 19.84 28.93 34.03
CA ALA A 4 18.47 29.35 33.77
C ALA A 4 17.94 28.59 32.53
N THR A 5 16.62 28.43 32.41
CA THR A 5 15.80 28.31 31.18
C THR A 5 14.32 28.09 31.61
N VAL A 6 13.37 29.04 31.53
CA VAL A 6 12.60 29.60 30.38
C VAL A 6 11.92 28.48 29.56
N SER A 7 10.64 28.14 29.75
CA SER A 7 9.33 28.79 29.46
C SER A 7 8.78 28.62 28.04
N SER A 8 7.52 28.16 28.00
CA SER A 8 6.42 28.52 27.09
C SER A 8 6.53 28.28 25.57
N GLY A 9 5.53 27.56 25.04
CA GLY A 9 4.69 28.16 23.99
C GLY A 9 4.36 27.31 22.77
N CYS A 10 3.05 27.11 22.62
CA CYS A 10 2.28 27.23 21.38
C CYS A 10 1.78 25.94 20.71
N PHE A 11 0.48 25.74 20.90
CA PHE A 11 -0.44 25.01 20.04
C PHE A 11 -0.24 25.37 18.55
N ARG A 12 -0.38 24.36 17.68
CA ARG A 12 -1.21 24.51 16.48
C ARG A 12 -1.98 23.23 16.23
N ALA A 13 -3.26 23.32 16.53
CA ALA A 13 -4.30 22.46 16.00
C ALA A 13 -4.23 22.47 14.46
N TYR A 14 -4.30 21.30 13.84
CA TYR A 14 -4.80 21.20 12.48
C TYR A 14 -6.20 20.60 12.55
N SER A 15 -7.18 21.46 12.25
CA SER A 15 -8.61 21.17 12.24
C SER A 15 -8.97 20.11 11.19
N PRO A 16 -10.01 19.30 11.43
CA PRO A 16 -10.55 18.36 10.46
C PRO A 16 -11.59 19.08 9.61
N ALA A 17 -11.19 19.58 8.45
CA ALA A 17 -12.15 20.14 7.51
C ALA A 17 -11.63 19.98 6.09
N PHE A 18 -11.99 18.89 5.42
CA PHE A 18 -12.59 18.88 4.09
C PHE A 18 -12.65 17.45 3.55
N LEU A 19 -13.72 16.72 3.91
CA LEU A 19 -14.17 15.57 3.14
C LEU A 19 -15.50 15.94 2.50
N GLN A 20 -15.42 16.48 1.28
CA GLN A 20 -16.50 16.43 0.33
C GLN A 20 -15.86 16.44 -1.07
N TYR A 21 -16.53 15.87 -2.07
CA TYR A 21 -16.25 15.91 -3.53
C TYR A 21 -15.78 14.58 -4.16
N PRO A 22 -16.15 14.32 -5.44
CA PRO A 22 -17.24 13.38 -5.71
C PRO A 22 -16.80 12.20 -6.59
N ASN A 23 -17.58 11.12 -6.49
CA ASN A 23 -17.41 9.86 -7.20
C ASN A 23 -17.57 9.99 -8.71
N HIS A 24 -16.52 9.88 -9.52
CA HIS A 24 -16.66 9.36 -10.88
C HIS A 24 -15.34 8.73 -11.36
N ILE A 25 -15.36 7.42 -11.64
CA ILE A 25 -14.70 6.68 -12.72
C ILE A 25 -14.70 5.19 -12.30
N LYS A 26 -15.44 4.35 -13.03
CA LYS A 26 -15.53 2.89 -12.81
C LYS A 26 -14.48 2.17 -13.67
N PRO A 27 -13.60 1.32 -13.11
CA PRO A 27 -12.82 0.39 -13.91
C PRO A 27 -13.59 -0.92 -14.15
N THR A 28 -13.55 -1.39 -15.40
CA THR A 28 -14.23 -2.57 -15.91
C THR A 28 -13.51 -3.86 -15.46
N ILE A 29 -14.19 -4.74 -14.71
CA ILE A 29 -13.72 -6.10 -14.39
C ILE A 29 -14.53 -7.10 -15.23
N SER A 30 -13.84 -7.83 -16.09
CA SER A 30 -14.42 -8.86 -16.95
C SER A 30 -14.75 -10.13 -16.15
N ASN A 31 -15.95 -10.18 -15.57
CA ASN A 31 -16.86 -11.32 -15.71
C ASN A 31 -18.30 -10.91 -15.32
N SER A 32 -19.25 -11.30 -16.16
CA SER A 32 -20.42 -10.51 -16.59
C SER A 32 -21.70 -10.60 -15.75
N ASN A 33 -21.64 -10.71 -14.41
CA ASN A 33 -22.88 -10.81 -13.63
C ASN A 33 -22.84 -10.24 -12.21
N MET A 34 -22.17 -9.12 -11.98
CA MET A 34 -22.27 -8.38 -10.71
C MET A 34 -22.92 -7.01 -10.94
N LYS A 35 -24.24 -6.92 -10.71
CA LYS A 35 -25.01 -5.70 -10.90
C LYS A 35 -24.46 -4.58 -10.01
N SER A 36 -24.08 -3.47 -10.66
CA SER A 36 -23.56 -2.22 -10.09
C SER A 36 -24.37 -1.64 -8.91
N SER A 37 -25.61 -2.09 -8.69
CA SER A 37 -26.50 -1.61 -7.63
C SER A 37 -26.19 -2.19 -6.24
N LYS A 38 -25.48 -3.33 -6.15
CA LYS A 38 -25.06 -3.92 -4.86
C LYS A 38 -23.80 -3.29 -4.28
N PHE A 39 -22.90 -2.78 -5.13
CA PHE A 39 -21.62 -2.22 -4.72
C PHE A 39 -21.78 -0.93 -3.88
N ASN A 40 -22.80 -0.13 -4.15
CA ASN A 40 -23.08 1.11 -3.40
C ASN A 40 -23.68 0.91 -1.99
N ARG A 41 -24.08 -0.31 -1.60
CA ARG A 41 -24.47 -0.59 -0.19
C ARG A 41 -23.27 -0.93 0.70
N ILE A 42 -22.07 -1.09 0.12
CA ILE A 42 -20.81 -1.44 0.77
C ILE A 42 -20.12 -0.18 1.33
N VAL A 43 -20.80 0.61 2.14
CA VAL A 43 -20.18 1.77 2.82
C VAL A 43 -20.35 1.68 4.34
N LYS A 44 -20.63 0.48 4.89
CA LYS A 44 -20.81 0.36 6.35
C LYS A 44 -20.43 -0.97 7.01
N SER A 45 -19.74 -1.88 6.32
CA SER A 45 -19.25 -3.13 6.93
C SER A 45 -17.75 -3.28 6.73
N GLU A 46 -17.02 -3.61 7.80
CA GLU A 46 -15.62 -4.00 7.75
C GLU A 46 -15.45 -5.17 6.76
N ILE A 47 -14.52 -5.04 5.81
CA ILE A 47 -14.23 -6.09 4.85
C ILE A 47 -13.31 -7.11 5.54
N GLU A 48 -13.66 -8.39 5.51
CA GLU A 48 -12.82 -9.46 6.06
C GLU A 48 -12.35 -10.39 4.94
N ILE A 49 -11.04 -10.51 4.77
CA ILE A 49 -10.40 -11.45 3.84
C ILE A 49 -9.84 -12.62 4.65
N ARG A 50 -10.31 -13.84 4.36
CA ARG A 50 -9.80 -15.06 4.97
C ARG A 50 -8.95 -15.88 4.00
N VAL A 51 -7.76 -16.26 4.44
CA VAL A 51 -6.78 -17.04 3.67
C VAL A 51 -6.83 -18.51 4.09
N CYS A 52 -7.03 -19.42 3.15
CA CYS A 52 -6.97 -20.86 3.42
C CYS A 52 -5.53 -21.27 3.75
N VAL A 53 -5.30 -21.77 4.96
CA VAL A 53 -3.98 -22.27 5.41
C VAL A 53 -3.93 -23.79 5.55
N ASN A 54 -4.94 -24.51 5.05
CA ASN A 54 -4.95 -25.98 5.05
C ASN A 54 -3.73 -26.55 4.27
N LYS A 55 -3.35 -27.81 4.55
CA LYS A 55 -2.13 -28.48 4.05
C LYS A 55 -1.87 -28.26 2.55
N ALA A 56 -2.90 -28.39 1.71
CA ALA A 56 -2.78 -28.21 0.26
C ALA A 56 -2.44 -26.76 -0.15
N CYS A 57 -3.09 -25.75 0.46
CA CYS A 57 -2.82 -24.34 0.19
C CYS A 57 -1.49 -23.89 0.81
N SER A 58 -1.14 -24.42 1.99
CA SER A 58 0.16 -24.14 2.63
C SER A 58 1.33 -24.57 1.73
N LYS A 59 1.24 -25.74 1.08
CA LYS A 59 2.25 -26.19 0.09
C LYS A 59 2.34 -25.30 -1.15
N GLN A 60 1.31 -24.51 -1.42
CA GLN A 60 1.23 -23.58 -2.56
C GLN A 60 1.51 -22.12 -2.15
N GLY A 61 2.08 -21.90 -0.96
CA GLY A 61 2.50 -20.57 -0.52
C GLY A 61 1.45 -19.76 0.24
N SER A 62 0.35 -20.35 0.72
CA SER A 62 -0.72 -19.56 1.35
C SER A 62 -0.33 -18.87 2.66
N ARG A 63 0.74 -19.32 3.33
CA ARG A 63 1.30 -18.63 4.49
C ARG A 63 1.97 -17.32 4.10
N GLU A 64 2.73 -17.32 3.01
CA GLU A 64 3.32 -16.11 2.45
C GLU A 64 2.22 -15.16 1.96
N THR A 65 1.18 -15.67 1.29
CA THR A 65 0.00 -14.88 0.91
C THR A 65 -0.64 -14.19 2.11
N LEU A 66 -0.83 -14.92 3.23
CA LEU A 66 -1.40 -14.37 4.46
C LEU A 66 -0.51 -13.28 5.07
N GLU A 67 0.80 -13.52 5.12
CA GLU A 67 1.78 -12.56 5.64
C GLU A 67 1.81 -11.28 4.79
N ILE A 68 1.85 -11.43 3.46
CA ILE A 68 1.81 -10.30 2.53
C ILE A 68 0.54 -9.50 2.75
N LEU A 69 -0.64 -10.12 2.68
CA LEU A 69 -1.91 -9.43 2.91
C LEU A 69 -1.89 -8.67 4.23
N SER A 70 -1.45 -9.30 5.31
CA SER A 70 -1.40 -8.67 6.63
C SER A 70 -0.45 -7.46 6.65
N GLY A 71 0.68 -7.52 5.93
CA GLY A 71 1.67 -6.45 5.89
C GLY A 71 1.30 -5.24 5.01
N ILE A 72 0.42 -5.44 4.03
CA ILE A 72 -0.06 -4.36 3.13
C ILE A 72 -1.52 -3.97 3.37
N SER A 73 -2.25 -4.64 4.28
CA SER A 73 -3.66 -4.35 4.53
C SER A 73 -3.85 -2.98 5.17
N PRO A 74 -4.75 -2.13 4.65
CA PRO A 74 -5.17 -0.92 5.35
C PRO A 74 -6.03 -1.27 6.58
N PRO A 75 -6.19 -0.35 7.54
CA PRO A 75 -6.87 -0.64 8.82
C PRO A 75 -8.36 -0.98 8.68
N ASN A 76 -8.99 -0.64 7.55
CA ASN A 76 -10.40 -0.94 7.26
C ASN A 76 -10.63 -2.35 6.67
N ILE A 77 -9.56 -3.11 6.41
CA ILE A 77 -9.62 -4.49 5.91
C ILE A 77 -8.99 -5.42 6.94
N ILE A 78 -9.76 -6.40 7.37
CA ILE A 78 -9.34 -7.41 8.35
C ILE A 78 -8.84 -8.63 7.61
N ILE A 79 -7.62 -9.06 7.91
CA ILE A 79 -7.01 -10.27 7.35
C ILE A 79 -7.00 -11.38 8.39
N LYS A 80 -7.53 -12.56 8.07
CA LYS A 80 -7.48 -13.74 8.95
C LYS A 80 -7.08 -15.01 8.19
N SER A 81 -6.59 -16.00 8.92
CA SER A 81 -6.45 -17.36 8.41
C SER A 81 -7.77 -18.14 8.56
N CYS A 82 -7.96 -19.18 7.76
CA CYS A 82 -9.08 -20.10 7.87
C CYS A 82 -8.75 -21.53 7.42
N GLY A 83 -9.67 -22.44 7.67
CA GLY A 83 -9.61 -23.83 7.24
C GLY A 83 -9.78 -24.02 5.73
N CYS A 84 -10.08 -25.26 5.33
CA CYS A 84 -10.24 -25.58 3.91
C CYS A 84 -11.45 -24.87 3.29
N LEU A 85 -11.24 -24.13 2.20
CA LEU A 85 -12.31 -23.51 1.41
C LEU A 85 -12.77 -24.39 0.23
N GLY A 86 -12.31 -25.63 0.16
CA GLY A 86 -12.46 -26.48 -1.03
C GLY A 86 -11.56 -26.03 -2.18
N LYS A 87 -11.81 -26.57 -3.38
CA LYS A 87 -11.02 -26.31 -4.61
C LYS A 87 -9.51 -26.53 -4.42
N CYS A 88 -9.15 -27.59 -3.69
CA CYS A 88 -7.76 -28.01 -3.54
C CYS A 88 -7.17 -28.30 -4.93
N GLY A 89 -5.96 -27.82 -5.19
CA GLY A 89 -5.32 -27.85 -6.52
C GLY A 89 -5.28 -26.49 -7.22
N SER A 90 -6.11 -25.53 -6.77
CA SER A 90 -6.11 -24.14 -7.23
C SER A 90 -5.69 -23.14 -6.15
N GLY A 91 -4.91 -23.60 -5.16
CA GLY A 91 -4.53 -22.77 -4.02
C GLY A 91 -3.45 -21.74 -4.38
N PRO A 92 -3.18 -20.79 -3.48
CA PRO A 92 -3.94 -20.39 -2.30
C PRO A 92 -5.35 -19.89 -2.64
N ASN A 93 -6.32 -20.29 -1.82
CA ASN A 93 -7.72 -19.87 -1.93
C ASN A 93 -8.06 -18.87 -0.82
N LEU A 94 -8.81 -17.84 -1.16
CA LEU A 94 -9.29 -16.78 -0.29
C LEU A 94 -10.82 -16.72 -0.31
N VAL A 95 -11.42 -16.20 0.76
CA VAL A 95 -12.81 -15.74 0.75
C VAL A 95 -12.89 -14.31 1.28
N VAL A 96 -13.64 -13.46 0.58
CA VAL A 96 -13.92 -12.08 1.00
C VAL A 96 -15.33 -12.00 1.54
N LEU A 97 -15.46 -11.49 2.76
CA LEU A 97 -16.70 -11.35 3.50
C LEU A 97 -17.07 -9.86 3.65
N PRO A 98 -18.37 -9.54 3.76
CA PRO A 98 -19.52 -10.45 3.93
C PRO A 98 -20.03 -11.12 2.64
N GLU A 99 -19.56 -10.74 1.46
CA GLU A 99 -20.12 -11.18 0.17
C GLU A 99 -19.88 -12.66 -0.14
N GLY A 100 -18.96 -13.32 0.55
CA GLY A 100 -18.62 -14.72 0.33
C GLY A 100 -17.89 -14.97 -0.99
N VAL A 101 -17.19 -13.96 -1.52
CA VAL A 101 -16.50 -14.05 -2.82
C VAL A 101 -15.26 -14.92 -2.68
N LEU A 102 -15.26 -16.07 -3.35
CA LEU A 102 -14.11 -16.96 -3.40
C LEU A 102 -13.12 -16.54 -4.49
N VAL A 103 -11.85 -16.39 -4.12
CA VAL A 103 -10.74 -16.08 -5.04
C VAL A 103 -9.71 -17.21 -4.98
N SER A 104 -9.40 -17.81 -6.12
CA SER A 104 -8.43 -18.90 -6.25
C SER A 104 -7.15 -18.45 -6.96
N HIS A 105 -6.09 -19.26 -6.89
CA HIS A 105 -4.79 -19.04 -7.53
C HIS A 105 -4.07 -17.77 -7.04
N VAL A 106 -4.15 -17.47 -5.75
CA VAL A 106 -3.51 -16.28 -5.15
C VAL A 106 -2.13 -16.64 -4.57
N GLY A 107 -1.27 -17.22 -5.43
CA GLY A 107 0.02 -17.79 -5.01
C GLY A 107 1.22 -16.88 -5.22
N THR A 108 1.05 -15.76 -5.93
CA THR A 108 2.15 -14.82 -6.20
C THR A 108 1.94 -13.53 -5.41
N PRO A 109 3.02 -12.87 -4.94
CA PRO A 109 2.92 -11.59 -4.24
C PRO A 109 2.10 -10.54 -5.01
N MET A 110 2.31 -10.45 -6.32
CA MET A 110 1.56 -9.53 -7.19
C MET A 110 0.06 -9.83 -7.19
N LYS A 111 -0.33 -11.11 -7.34
CA LYS A 111 -1.74 -11.47 -7.33
C LYS A 111 -2.37 -11.17 -5.97
N THR A 112 -1.64 -11.42 -4.89
CA THR A 112 -2.05 -11.09 -3.52
C THR A 112 -2.34 -9.60 -3.35
N ALA A 113 -1.41 -8.74 -3.78
CA ALA A 113 -1.58 -7.29 -3.69
C ALA A 113 -2.71 -6.77 -4.59
N GLN A 114 -2.88 -7.36 -5.79
CA GLN A 114 -4.01 -7.03 -6.68
C GLN A 114 -5.35 -7.38 -6.07
N VAL A 115 -5.47 -8.54 -5.41
CA VAL A 115 -6.70 -8.92 -4.72
C VAL A 115 -7.04 -7.87 -3.67
N LEU A 116 -6.08 -7.47 -2.83
CA LEU A 116 -6.31 -6.43 -1.84
C LEU A 116 -6.73 -5.10 -2.48
N ALA A 117 -6.11 -4.70 -3.59
CA ALA A 117 -6.47 -3.48 -4.32
C ALA A 117 -7.90 -3.51 -4.87
N CYS A 118 -8.41 -4.67 -5.30
CA CYS A 118 -9.79 -4.80 -5.78
C CYS A 118 -10.85 -4.56 -4.69
N PHE A 119 -10.50 -4.81 -3.41
CA PHE A 119 -11.43 -4.67 -2.29
C PHE A 119 -11.15 -3.45 -1.42
N SER A 120 -10.05 -2.73 -1.67
CA SER A 120 -9.78 -1.47 -0.99
C SER A 120 -10.54 -0.33 -1.66
N THR A 121 -11.10 0.55 -0.82
CA THR A 121 -11.69 1.81 -1.27
C THR A 121 -10.63 2.91 -1.47
N ALA A 122 -9.38 2.66 -1.06
CA ALA A 122 -8.30 3.62 -1.21
C ALA A 122 -7.81 3.65 -2.66
N LYS A 123 -7.94 4.82 -3.30
CA LYS A 123 -7.41 5.11 -4.65
C LYS A 123 -5.88 4.95 -4.73
N GLU A 124 -5.20 4.97 -3.58
CA GLU A 124 -3.74 4.88 -3.41
C GLU A 124 -3.19 3.44 -3.35
N ASN A 125 -3.98 2.42 -3.69
CA ASN A 125 -3.56 1.03 -3.58
C ASN A 125 -2.85 0.53 -4.84
N ASP A 126 -1.71 1.12 -5.21
CA ASP A 126 -0.85 0.55 -6.26
C ASP A 126 -0.21 -0.76 -5.73
N PRO A 127 -0.55 -1.94 -6.31
CA PRO A 127 -0.09 -3.22 -5.80
C PRO A 127 1.44 -3.33 -5.79
N GLN A 128 2.09 -2.73 -6.79
CA GLN A 128 3.53 -2.82 -6.96
C GLN A 128 4.27 -1.98 -5.90
N ASN A 129 3.77 -0.80 -5.57
CA ASN A 129 4.32 0.06 -4.53
C ASN A 129 4.14 -0.54 -3.14
N ASN A 130 2.98 -1.15 -2.88
CA ASN A 130 2.72 -1.83 -1.61
C ASN A 130 3.67 -3.01 -1.37
N LEU A 131 3.92 -3.82 -2.41
CA LEU A 131 4.90 -4.91 -2.31
C LEU A 131 6.33 -4.42 -2.14
N LYS A 132 6.72 -3.32 -2.79
CA LYS A 132 8.04 -2.70 -2.58
C LYS A 132 8.19 -2.17 -1.16
N SER A 133 7.15 -1.52 -0.64
CA SER A 133 7.12 -1.03 0.73
C SER A 133 7.30 -2.17 1.71
N LEU A 134 6.54 -3.26 1.54
CA LEU A 134 6.67 -4.45 2.36
C LEU A 134 8.07 -5.07 2.29
N ALA A 135 8.67 -5.14 1.10
CA ALA A 135 10.01 -5.69 0.92
C ALA A 135 11.08 -4.86 1.63
N LEU A 136 10.98 -3.53 1.62
CA LEU A 136 11.92 -2.65 2.32
C LEU A 136 11.75 -2.74 3.85
N ARG A 137 10.51 -2.84 4.35
CA ARG A 137 10.24 -3.10 5.78
C ARG A 137 10.85 -4.42 6.22
N LYS A 138 10.60 -5.51 5.50
CA LYS A 138 11.20 -6.82 5.79
C LYS A 138 12.73 -6.79 5.83
N LYS A 139 13.36 -6.03 4.92
CA LYS A 139 14.82 -5.82 4.95
C LYS A 139 15.25 -5.03 6.18
N ALA A 140 14.54 -3.95 6.52
CA ALA A 140 14.82 -3.18 7.71
C ALA A 140 14.68 -4.04 8.97
N ASP A 141 13.64 -4.87 9.07
CA ASP A 141 13.44 -5.81 10.19
C ASP A 141 14.62 -6.80 10.30
N ALA A 142 15.10 -7.33 9.18
CA ALA A 142 16.29 -8.19 9.15
C ALA A 142 17.56 -7.44 9.62
N GLU A 143 17.74 -6.18 9.23
CA GLU A 143 18.85 -5.36 9.72
C GLU A 143 18.71 -5.06 11.22
N LEU A 144 17.48 -4.87 11.73
CA LEU A 144 17.23 -4.71 13.17
C LEU A 144 17.57 -5.98 13.95
N ASP A 145 17.21 -7.16 13.44
CA ASP A 145 17.59 -8.45 14.02
C ASP A 145 19.12 -8.61 14.05
N ASN A 146 19.81 -8.10 13.03
CA ASN A 146 21.27 -8.04 12.95
C ASN A 146 21.89 -6.90 13.78
N LYS A 147 21.09 -6.11 14.52
CA LYS A 147 21.50 -4.92 15.30
C LYS A 147 22.14 -3.81 14.47
N ASN A 148 21.87 -3.79 13.18
CA ASN A 148 22.36 -2.81 12.23
C ASN A 148 21.36 -1.65 12.08
N TYR A 149 21.20 -0.88 13.16
CA TYR A 149 20.17 0.15 13.26
C TYR A 149 20.29 1.25 12.21
N GLU A 150 21.52 1.59 11.80
CA GLU A 150 21.78 2.62 10.80
C GLU A 150 21.18 2.23 9.44
N GLN A 151 21.46 1.01 8.98
CA GLN A 151 20.92 0.53 7.71
C GLN A 151 19.41 0.35 7.75
N ALA A 152 18.86 -0.13 8.87
CA ALA A 152 17.41 -0.19 9.06
C ALA A 152 16.76 1.20 8.94
N LEU A 153 17.36 2.22 9.57
CA LEU A 153 16.87 3.60 9.51
C LEU A 153 16.91 4.16 8.08
N VAL A 154 17.99 3.90 7.33
CA VAL A 154 18.12 4.31 5.93
C VAL A 154 16.99 3.71 5.08
N LEU A 155 16.74 2.40 5.21
CA LEU A 155 15.69 1.69 4.45
C LEU A 155 14.29 2.23 4.76
N LEU A 156 13.98 2.47 6.04
CA LEU A 156 12.68 3.01 6.46
C LEU A 156 12.49 4.46 6.03
N SER A 157 13.52 5.30 6.17
CA SER A 157 13.48 6.72 5.81
C SER A 157 13.34 6.91 4.31
N GLN A 158 14.12 6.16 3.52
CA GLN A 158 13.99 6.11 2.07
C GLN A 158 12.56 5.76 1.65
N GLN A 159 11.99 4.71 2.25
CA GLN A 159 10.66 4.26 1.90
C GLN A 159 9.59 5.31 2.23
N ALA A 160 9.72 5.99 3.37
CA ALA A 160 8.82 7.06 3.78
C ALA A 160 8.82 8.20 2.75
N TYR A 161 9.99 8.66 2.31
CA TYR A 161 10.11 9.72 1.31
C TYR A 161 9.56 9.32 -0.08
N ILE A 162 9.74 8.07 -0.50
CA ILE A 162 9.16 7.57 -1.77
C ILE A 162 7.63 7.55 -1.68
N CYS A 163 7.06 7.03 -0.58
CA CYS A 163 5.61 7.04 -0.37
C CYS A 163 5.04 8.45 -0.34
N GLN A 164 5.74 9.38 0.32
CA GLN A 164 5.34 10.77 0.39
C GLN A 164 5.32 11.44 -0.99
N GLY A 165 6.36 11.23 -1.79
CA GLY A 165 6.42 11.76 -3.16
C GLY A 165 5.34 11.18 -4.07
N ASP A 166 5.06 9.87 -3.94
CA ASP A 166 3.98 9.21 -4.69
C ASP A 166 2.61 9.81 -4.32
N ALA A 167 2.36 10.12 -3.05
CA ALA A 167 1.14 10.80 -2.61
C ALA A 167 1.03 12.22 -3.18
N PHE A 168 2.09 13.03 -3.10
CA PHE A 168 2.11 14.38 -3.68
C PHE A 168 1.91 14.39 -5.20
N LEU A 169 2.47 13.41 -5.92
CA LEU A 169 2.30 13.27 -7.36
C LEU A 169 0.86 12.96 -7.77
N GLU A 170 0.11 12.25 -6.93
CA GLU A 170 -1.33 11.99 -7.11
C GLU A 170 -2.20 13.18 -6.68
N MET A 171 -1.74 13.98 -5.73
CA MET A 171 -2.37 15.26 -5.34
C MET A 171 -2.04 16.42 -6.29
N GLU A 172 -1.23 16.18 -7.32
CA GLU A 172 -0.75 17.19 -8.29
C GLU A 172 0.10 18.31 -7.67
N GLU A 173 0.64 18.07 -6.46
CA GLU A 173 1.60 18.95 -5.79
C GLU A 173 3.02 18.62 -6.24
N PHE A 174 3.37 19.00 -7.46
CA PHE A 174 4.62 18.55 -8.11
C PHE A 174 5.90 19.03 -7.40
N ASP A 175 5.92 20.27 -6.88
CA ASP A 175 7.06 20.80 -6.11
C ASP A 175 7.31 20.01 -4.82
N ALA A 176 6.23 19.60 -4.15
CA ALA A 176 6.32 18.79 -2.93
C ALA A 176 6.79 17.37 -3.26
N ALA A 177 6.31 16.80 -4.37
CA ALA A 177 6.75 15.51 -4.87
C ALA A 177 8.26 15.50 -5.21
N GLU A 178 8.76 16.53 -5.89
CA GLU A 178 10.18 16.66 -6.23
C GLU A 178 11.06 16.72 -4.97
N LYS A 179 10.65 17.51 -3.96
CA LYS A 179 11.35 17.60 -2.68
C LYS A 179 11.40 16.25 -1.97
N SER A 180 10.28 15.54 -1.89
CA SER A 180 10.22 14.21 -1.28
C SER A 180 11.12 13.20 -2.01
N TYR A 181 11.09 13.16 -3.35
CA TYR A 181 11.98 12.27 -4.11
C TYR A 181 13.46 12.65 -3.99
N SER A 182 13.77 13.94 -3.83
CA SER A 182 15.14 14.42 -3.55
C SER A 182 15.63 13.96 -2.18
N SER A 183 14.80 14.02 -1.14
CA SER A 183 15.11 13.48 0.19
C SER A 183 15.33 11.96 0.17
N ALA A 184 14.58 11.22 -0.65
CA ALA A 184 14.81 9.79 -0.86
C ALA A 184 16.21 9.52 -1.46
N LEU A 185 16.64 10.34 -2.44
CA LEU A 185 17.96 10.23 -3.07
C LEU A 185 19.11 10.61 -2.12
N GLN A 186 18.89 11.57 -1.22
CA GLN A 186 19.88 11.94 -0.20
C GLN A 186 20.07 10.81 0.83
N THR A 187 18.99 10.11 1.16
CA THR A 187 19.01 8.99 2.11
C THR A 187 19.72 7.76 1.53
N ASP A 188 19.41 7.41 0.28
CA ASP A 188 20.08 6.33 -0.44
C ASP A 188 20.28 6.73 -1.92
N PRO A 189 21.48 7.21 -2.28
CA PRO A 189 21.79 7.60 -3.65
C PRO A 189 21.68 6.45 -4.68
N SER A 190 21.72 5.19 -4.25
CA SER A 190 21.70 4.03 -5.14
C SER A 190 20.38 3.89 -5.91
N ILE A 191 19.27 4.42 -5.37
CA ILE A 191 17.95 4.35 -6.03
C ILE A 191 17.89 5.09 -7.35
N ARG A 192 18.81 6.03 -7.60
CA ARG A 192 18.93 6.71 -8.90
C ARG A 192 19.05 5.71 -10.05
N ARG A 193 19.62 4.53 -9.81
CA ARG A 193 19.79 3.47 -10.81
C ARG A 193 18.56 2.56 -10.95
N SER A 194 17.60 2.61 -10.02
CA SER A 194 16.39 1.79 -10.03
C SER A 194 15.48 2.15 -11.19
N LYS A 195 15.10 1.16 -12.01
CA LYS A 195 14.13 1.33 -13.11
C LYS A 195 12.82 1.94 -12.62
N SER A 196 12.35 1.50 -11.45
CA SER A 196 11.08 1.98 -10.89
C SER A 196 11.14 3.38 -10.33
N PHE A 197 12.29 3.83 -9.84
CA PHE A 197 12.46 5.20 -9.39
C PHE A 197 12.58 6.15 -10.59
N LYS A 198 13.33 5.75 -11.63
CA LYS A 198 13.38 6.48 -12.90
C LYS A 198 12.00 6.67 -13.52
N ALA A 199 11.14 5.65 -13.49
CA ALA A 199 9.77 5.76 -13.98
C ALA A 199 8.93 6.80 -13.21
N ARG A 200 9.12 6.93 -11.89
CA ARG A 200 8.46 7.98 -11.09
C ARG A 200 8.92 9.37 -11.49
N ILE A 201 10.23 9.58 -11.60
CA ILE A 201 10.80 10.86 -12.01
C ILE A 201 10.34 11.24 -13.42
N ALA A 202 10.29 10.28 -14.35
CA ALA A 202 9.73 10.51 -15.68
C ALA A 202 8.26 10.93 -15.62
N LYS A 203 7.42 10.22 -14.84
CA LYS A 203 6.01 10.58 -14.63
C LYS A 203 5.85 11.98 -14.02
N LEU A 204 6.71 12.36 -13.07
CA LEU A 204 6.72 13.71 -12.49
C LEU A 204 7.05 14.77 -13.54
N HIS A 205 8.09 14.57 -14.34
CA HIS A 205 8.48 15.50 -15.40
C HIS A 205 7.42 15.62 -16.50
N GLU A 206 6.78 14.51 -16.88
CA GLU A 206 5.66 14.52 -17.83
C GLU A 206 4.49 15.37 -17.32
N LYS A 207 4.14 15.21 -16.03
CA LYS A 207 3.07 16.00 -15.41
C LYS A 207 3.43 17.48 -15.25
N LEU A 208 4.67 17.80 -14.88
CA LEU A 208 5.18 19.17 -14.85
C LEU A 208 5.09 19.83 -16.23
N ALA A 209 5.58 19.14 -17.27
CA ALA A 209 5.50 19.63 -18.64
C ALA A 209 4.05 19.84 -19.11
N ALA A 210 3.12 18.98 -18.70
CA ALA A 210 1.70 19.14 -19.04
C ALA A 210 1.02 20.31 -18.31
N ALA A 211 1.47 20.65 -17.10
CA ALA A 211 0.96 21.79 -16.34
C ALA A 211 1.44 23.15 -16.87
N ASP A 212 2.60 23.18 -17.54
CA ASP A 212 3.20 24.39 -18.12
C ASP A 212 2.67 24.74 -19.53
N LEU A 213 1.79 23.91 -20.13
CA LEU A 213 1.13 24.24 -21.40
C LEU A 213 -0.11 25.14 -21.17
N PRO A 214 -0.21 26.30 -21.86
CA PRO A 214 -1.29 27.28 -21.69
C PRO A 214 -2.65 26.88 -22.29
#